data_AF-E4Z2B6-F1
#
_entry.id   AF-E4Z2B6-F1
#
_cell.length_a   1.000
_cell.length_b   1.000
_cell.length_c   1.000
_cell.angle_alpha   90.00
_cell.angle_beta   90.00
_cell.angle_gamma   90.00
#
_symmetry.space_group_name_H-M   'P 1'
#
loop_
_entity.id
_entity.type
_entity.pdbx_description
1 polymer ?
#
loop_
_entity_poly.entity_id
_entity_poly.type
_entity_poly.pdbx_seq_one_letter_code
_entity_poly.pdbx_strand_id
1 'polypeptide(L)'
;MLFQFSKVFYIASPPTEGTFISRLVKQIEKIGPFRGYSGADLTKNLDACLSSDPQVLSSVEQELCAGSKGFIMSPGSSWSLNTVIERTCRGNKLSGNFQKLFANEEM
;
A
#
# COMPACT_ATOMS: atom_id res chain seq x y z
N MET A 1 -24.08 -1.09 -14.76
CA MET A 1 -23.83 -1.52 -13.36
C MET A 1 -22.46 -0.99 -12.99
N LEU A 2 -22.40 0.12 -12.25
CA LEU A 2 -21.13 0.71 -11.82
C LEU A 2 -20.62 -0.10 -10.64
N PHE A 3 -19.53 -0.84 -10.81
CA PHE A 3 -18.80 -1.39 -9.67
C PHE A 3 -18.19 -0.21 -8.91
N GLN A 4 -18.86 0.23 -7.84
CA GLN A 4 -18.32 1.19 -6.90
C GLN A 4 -17.29 0.44 -6.06
N PHE A 5 -15.99 0.61 -6.34
CA PHE A 5 -14.93 0.00 -5.55
C PHE A 5 -15.01 0.54 -4.11
N SER A 6 -15.37 -0.32 -3.16
CA SER A 6 -15.60 0.10 -1.79
C SER A 6 -14.32 0.22 -0.96
N LYS A 7 -13.22 -0.42 -1.40
CA LYS A 7 -11.97 -0.50 -0.62
C LYS A 7 -10.74 -0.42 -1.54
N VAL A 8 -9.79 0.47 -1.21
CA VAL A 8 -8.53 0.67 -1.96
C VAL A 8 -7.36 0.18 -1.12
N PHE A 9 -6.38 -0.47 -1.74
CA PHE A 9 -5.12 -0.83 -1.09
C PHE A 9 -3.91 -0.45 -1.96
N TYR A 10 -2.79 -0.24 -1.30
CA TYR A 10 -1.50 0.05 -1.92
C TYR A 10 -0.48 -0.96 -1.42
N ILE A 11 0.32 -1.54 -2.33
CA ILE A 11 1.45 -2.41 -1.96
C ILE A 11 2.75 -1.69 -2.32
N ALA A 12 3.47 -1.26 -1.28
CA ALA A 12 4.84 -0.80 -1.39
C ALA A 12 5.79 -2.00 -1.45
N SER A 13 6.73 -2.00 -2.40
CA SER A 13 7.63 -3.13 -2.64
C SER A 13 8.90 -2.68 -3.35
N PRO A 14 10.03 -3.40 -3.19
CA PRO A 14 11.21 -3.15 -4.00
C PRO A 14 10.89 -3.16 -5.51
N PRO A 15 11.49 -2.29 -6.33
CA PRO A 15 11.23 -2.23 -7.77
C PRO A 15 11.46 -3.56 -8.50
N THR A 16 12.36 -4.40 -7.97
CA THR A 16 12.67 -5.74 -8.48
C THR A 16 11.50 -6.72 -8.39
N GLU A 17 10.48 -6.44 -7.56
CA GLU A 17 9.32 -7.32 -7.35
C GLU A 17 8.09 -6.93 -8.18
N GLY A 18 8.18 -5.93 -9.05
CA GLY A 18 7.02 -5.35 -9.75
C GLY A 18 6.12 -6.38 -10.48
N THR A 19 6.70 -7.42 -11.10
CA THR A 19 5.94 -8.50 -11.75
C THR A 19 5.16 -9.35 -10.75
N PHE A 20 5.78 -9.67 -9.61
CA PHE A 20 5.13 -10.43 -8.54
C PHE A 20 3.98 -9.63 -7.93
N ILE A 21 4.22 -8.36 -7.60
CA ILE A 21 3.20 -7.47 -7.03
C ILE A 21 2.04 -7.24 -7.99
N SER A 22 2.31 -7.03 -9.29
CA SER A 22 1.26 -6.89 -10.30
C SER A 22 0.36 -8.14 -10.38
N ARG A 23 0.92 -9.33 -10.18
CA ARG A 23 0.14 -10.58 -10.12
C ARG A 23 -0.64 -10.68 -8.82
N LEU A 24 -0.01 -10.34 -7.69
CA LEU A 24 -0.64 -10.37 -6.37
C LEU A 24 -1.85 -9.44 -6.29
N VAL A 25 -1.72 -8.20 -6.78
CA VAL A 25 -2.83 -7.23 -6.88
C VAL A 25 -4.02 -7.86 -7.60
N LYS A 26 -3.79 -8.44 -8.78
CA LYS A 26 -4.86 -9.10 -9.55
C LYS A 26 -5.49 -10.29 -8.83
N GLN A 27 -4.77 -10.99 -7.96
CA GLN A 27 -5.36 -12.08 -7.17
C GLN A 27 -6.22 -11.53 -6.03
N ILE A 28 -5.76 -10.47 -5.35
CA ILE A 28 -6.53 -9.83 -4.27
C ILE A 28 -7.82 -9.21 -4.82
N GLU A 29 -7.77 -8.53 -5.97
CA GLU A 29 -8.93 -7.94 -6.63
C GLU A 29 -9.99 -8.98 -7.04
N LYS A 30 -9.64 -10.27 -7.16
CA LYS A 30 -10.61 -11.35 -7.40
C LYS A 30 -11.37 -11.79 -6.14
N ILE A 31 -10.82 -11.52 -4.95
CA ILE A 31 -11.38 -11.99 -3.67
C ILE A 31 -12.57 -11.12 -3.26
N GLY A 32 -12.60 -9.84 -3.65
CA GLY A 32 -13.65 -8.92 -3.27
C GLY A 32 -13.57 -7.58 -4.00
N PRO A 33 -14.38 -6.59 -3.63
CA PRO A 33 -14.47 -5.29 -4.31
C PRO A 33 -13.30 -4.37 -3.93
N PHE A 34 -12.08 -4.86 -4.12
CA PHE A 34 -10.84 -4.15 -3.86
C PHE A 34 -10.29 -3.54 -5.14
N ARG A 35 -9.63 -2.38 -5.01
CA ARG A 35 -8.79 -1.81 -6.05
C ARG A 35 -7.36 -1.68 -5.53
N GLY A 36 -6.41 -2.33 -6.21
CA GLY A 36 -5.01 -2.33 -5.81
C GLY A 36 -4.15 -1.40 -6.65
N TYR A 37 -3.17 -0.77 -5.99
CA TYR A 37 -2.14 0.05 -6.60
C TYR A 37 -0.75 -0.36 -6.09
N SER A 38 0.28 -0.05 -6.87
CA SER A 38 1.68 -0.37 -6.57
C SER A 38 2.63 0.69 -7.12
N GLY A 39 3.93 0.57 -6.85
CA GLY A 39 4.95 1.46 -7.40
C GLY A 39 4.94 1.55 -8.93
N ALA A 40 4.53 0.48 -9.63
CA ALA A 40 4.39 0.48 -11.09
C ALA A 40 3.27 1.40 -11.61
N ASP A 41 2.29 1.72 -10.77
CA ASP A 41 1.22 2.67 -11.09
C ASP A 41 1.66 4.11 -10.82
N LEU A 42 2.58 4.33 -9.88
CA LEU A 42 3.20 5.64 -9.63
C LEU A 42 4.13 6.03 -10.77
N THR A 43 5.01 5.13 -11.20
CA THR A 43 6.00 5.41 -12.27
C THR A 43 5.33 5.75 -13.60
N LYS A 44 4.27 5.05 -13.98
CA LYS A 44 3.51 5.36 -15.20
C LYS A 44 2.94 6.78 -15.26
N ASN A 45 2.66 7.39 -14.10
CA ASN A 45 1.99 8.70 -14.01
C ASN A 45 2.96 9.84 -13.63
N LEU A 46 4.11 9.52 -13.05
CA LEU A 46 5.05 10.48 -12.46
C LEU A 46 6.49 10.31 -13.00
N ASP A 47 6.62 9.63 -14.15
CA ASP A 47 7.87 9.09 -14.69
C ASP A 47 9.00 10.13 -14.80
N ALA A 48 8.69 11.40 -15.07
CA ALA A 48 9.71 12.46 -15.17
C ALA A 48 10.38 12.84 -13.83
N CYS A 49 9.73 12.57 -12.70
CA CYS A 49 10.22 12.97 -11.37
C CYS A 49 10.66 11.79 -10.49
N LEU A 50 10.16 10.57 -10.77
CA LEU A 50 10.39 9.40 -9.91
C LEU A 50 11.37 8.37 -10.51
N SER A 51 11.62 8.40 -11.82
CA SER A 51 12.38 7.33 -12.50
C SER A 51 13.89 7.40 -12.31
N SER A 52 14.44 8.56 -11.93
CA SER A 52 15.89 8.76 -11.82
C SER A 52 16.49 8.33 -10.48
N ASP A 53 15.69 8.28 -9.41
CA ASP A 53 16.17 7.92 -8.06
C ASP A 53 15.16 7.02 -7.34
N PRO A 54 15.48 5.73 -7.14
CA PRO A 54 14.65 4.79 -6.37
C PRO A 54 14.34 5.25 -4.94
N GLN A 55 15.16 6.11 -4.34
CA GLN A 55 14.91 6.67 -3.01
C GLN A 55 13.74 7.65 -3.02
N VAL A 56 13.54 8.39 -4.11
CA VAL A 56 12.40 9.30 -4.26
C VAL A 56 11.11 8.50 -4.33
N LEU A 57 11.07 7.44 -5.15
CA LEU A 57 9.93 6.51 -5.17
C LEU A 57 9.68 5.91 -3.78
N SER A 58 10.72 5.38 -3.13
CA SER A 58 10.63 4.83 -1.77
C SER A 58 10.05 5.82 -0.75
N SER A 59 10.45 7.10 -0.83
CA SER A 59 9.95 8.16 0.04
C SER A 59 8.47 8.46 -0.21
N VAL A 60 8.06 8.50 -1.48
CA VAL A 60 6.65 8.68 -1.86
C VAL A 60 5.80 7.50 -1.37
N GLU A 61 6.29 6.27 -1.53
CA GLU A 61 5.60 5.08 -1.02
C GLU A 61 5.47 5.11 0.51
N GLN A 62 6.51 5.54 1.21
CA GLN A 62 6.48 5.68 2.67
C GLN A 62 5.44 6.73 3.10
N GLU A 63 5.34 7.85 2.40
CA GLU A 63 4.33 8.88 2.65
C GLU A 63 2.90 8.35 2.43
N LEU A 64 2.65 7.63 1.33
CA LEU A 64 1.36 6.99 1.05
C LEU A 64 0.99 5.98 2.14
N CYS A 65 1.95 5.14 2.56
CA CYS A 65 1.73 4.18 3.64
C CYS A 65 1.58 4.85 5.01
N ALA A 66 2.22 5.99 5.25
CA ALA A 66 2.09 6.74 6.50
C ALA A 66 0.72 7.43 6.61
N GLY A 67 0.17 7.91 5.49
CA GLY A 67 -1.15 8.55 5.41
C GLY A 67 -2.34 7.58 5.36
N SER A 68 -2.11 6.28 5.21
CA SER A 68 -3.20 5.31 5.03
C SER A 68 -4.03 5.09 6.31
N LYS A 69 -5.31 4.69 6.15
CA LYS A 69 -6.19 4.35 7.28
C LYS A 69 -5.70 3.15 8.08
N GLY A 70 -5.06 2.18 7.42
CA GLY A 70 -4.48 0.99 8.03
C GLY A 70 -3.18 0.61 7.33
N PHE A 71 -2.25 0.02 8.06
CA PHE A 71 -0.94 -0.35 7.55
C PHE A 71 -0.58 -1.74 8.05
N ILE A 72 -0.21 -2.62 7.12
CA ILE A 72 0.30 -3.95 7.40
C ILE A 72 1.80 -3.89 7.13
N MET A 73 2.59 -4.09 8.18
CA MET A 73 4.05 -4.00 8.11
C MET A 73 4.67 -5.32 7.66
N SER A 74 5.86 -5.24 7.07
CA SER A 74 6.73 -6.40 6.88
C SER A 74 7.63 -6.61 8.12
N PRO A 75 7.55 -7.76 8.81
CA PRO A 75 8.39 -8.04 9.97
C PRO A 75 9.89 -7.99 9.62
N GLY A 76 10.69 -7.34 10.46
CA GLY A 76 12.14 -7.20 10.24
C GLY A 76 12.55 -6.14 9.20
N SER A 77 11.59 -5.45 8.58
CA SER A 77 11.88 -4.36 7.63
C SER A 77 12.08 -3.04 8.37
N SER A 78 13.28 -2.46 8.28
CA SER A 78 13.56 -1.10 8.76
C SER A 78 12.73 -0.05 8.03
N TRP A 79 12.45 -0.27 6.73
CA TRP A 79 11.55 0.58 5.95
C TRP A 79 10.14 0.58 6.56
N SER A 80 9.60 -0.60 6.89
CA SER A 80 8.28 -0.69 7.55
C SER A 80 8.29 -0.06 8.94
N LEU A 81 9.38 -0.20 9.70
CA LEU A 81 9.55 0.44 11.00
C LEU A 81 9.52 1.97 10.90
N ASN A 82 10.22 2.55 9.91
CA ASN A 82 10.20 3.99 9.68
C ASN A 82 8.79 4.49 9.34
N THR A 83 8.04 3.75 8.53
CA THR A 83 6.62 4.05 8.25
C THR A 83 5.77 4.01 9.52
N VAL A 84 5.99 3.02 10.40
CA VAL A 84 5.30 2.93 11.70
C VAL A 84 5.59 4.13 12.60
N ILE A 85 6.86 4.56 12.65
CA ILE A 85 7.28 5.75 13.41
C ILE A 85 6.55 7.00 12.87
N GLU A 86 6.59 7.23 11.55
CA GLU A 86 5.88 8.34 10.88
C GLU A 86 4.38 8.35 11.19
N ARG A 87 3.72 7.19 11.11
CA ARG A 87 2.31 7.04 11.47
C ARG A 87 2.05 7.44 12.92
N THR A 88 2.91 6.99 13.83
CA THR A 88 2.79 7.25 15.27
C THR A 88 2.93 8.75 15.56
N CYS A 89 3.90 9.41 14.94
CA CYS A 89 4.09 10.86 15.06
C CYS A 89 2.87 11.67 14.57
N ARG A 90 2.12 11.14 13.61
CA ARG A 90 0.89 11.75 13.05
C ARG A 90 -0.39 11.39 13.82
N GLY A 91 -0.29 10.56 14.86
CA GLY A 91 -1.44 10.03 15.60
C GLY A 91 -2.28 9.01 14.80
N ASN A 92 -1.73 8.47 13.71
CA ASN A 92 -2.42 7.46 12.89
C ASN A 92 -2.40 6.10 13.60
N LYS A 93 -3.54 5.41 13.62
CA LYS A 93 -3.66 4.09 14.25
C LYS A 93 -2.82 3.05 13.50
N LEU A 94 -2.09 2.25 14.26
CA LEU A 94 -1.51 0.99 13.81
C LEU A 94 -2.60 -0.09 13.78
N SER A 95 -3.62 0.06 12.94
CA SER A 95 -4.59 -1.01 12.73
C SER A 95 -4.18 -1.84 11.51
N GLY A 96 -3.73 -3.06 11.79
CA GLY A 96 -3.42 -4.09 10.80
C GLY A 96 -3.55 -5.49 11.39
N ASN A 97 -4.45 -5.71 12.35
CA ASN A 97 -4.83 -7.08 12.68
C ASN A 97 -5.77 -7.53 11.55
N PHE A 98 -5.36 -8.49 10.73
CA PHE A 98 -6.13 -8.98 9.59
C PHE A 98 -7.60 -9.25 9.95
N GLN A 99 -7.85 -9.71 11.18
CA GLN A 99 -9.19 -9.92 11.73
C GLN A 99 -10.10 -8.68 11.64
N LYS A 100 -9.62 -7.45 11.90
CA LYS A 100 -10.47 -6.24 11.85
C LYS A 100 -10.74 -5.72 10.43
N LEU A 101 -9.92 -6.08 9.43
CA LEU A 101 -10.16 -5.75 8.03
C LEU A 101 -11.30 -6.58 7.41
N PHE A 102 -11.53 -7.78 7.96
CA PHE A 102 -12.59 -8.70 7.53
C PHE A 102 -13.76 -8.82 8.53
N ALA A 103 -13.63 -8.34 9.77
CA ALA A 103 -14.68 -8.44 10.79
C ALA A 103 -15.79 -7.38 10.70
N ASN A 104 -15.70 -6.42 9.76
CA ASN A 104 -16.75 -5.41 9.56
C ASN A 104 -17.79 -5.83 8.49
N GLU A 105 -18.21 -7.10 8.49
CA GLU A 105 -19.37 -7.55 7.73
C GLU A 105 -20.61 -7.87 8.59
N GLU A 106 -20.61 -7.53 9.88
CA GLU A 106 -21.83 -7.55 10.69
C GLU A 106 -21.88 -6.34 11.64
N MET A 107 -22.55 -5.26 11.18
CA MET A 107 -23.39 -4.35 11.96
C MET A 107 -24.31 -3.58 11.02
#